data_AF-A0A3N0ZBQ0-F1
#
_entry.id   AF-A0A3N0ZBQ0-F1
#
_cell.length_a   1.000
_cell.length_b   1.000
_cell.length_c   1.000
_cell.angle_alpha   90.00
_cell.angle_beta   90.00
_cell.angle_gamma   90.00
#
_symmetry.space_group_name_H-M   'P 1'
#
loop_
_entity.id
_entity.type
_entity.pdbx_description
1 polymer ?
#
loop_
_entity_poly.entity_id
_entity_poly.type
_entity_poly.pdbx_seq_one_letter_code
_entity_poly.pdbx_strand_id
1 'polypeptide(L)'
;MKKALKKKKNIAQNNKEEKMGAIPKEMIEKEKIQFVRIDKDNGGFTYNEENFPGFEGIFLGFNSHTYDFKGKTQHKIDIFLYDEYVYMIEIGRYSWIAFKLLNQLLSIPTQEIATSNNHMRLLLTKRGDNLNIFVRWNGEFLRWKYKFADLKFNDKNEAEKQQHLKKIIDKWFNVLFELKPFDPKKDIETIKETEEIENEAIKIVDDEDLPF
;
A
#
# COMPACT_ATOMS: atom_id res chain seq x y z
N MET A 1 18.11 1.74 -57.62
CA MET A 1 17.19 0.60 -57.44
C MET A 1 17.88 -0.51 -56.66
N LYS A 2 17.29 -0.86 -55.50
CA LYS A 2 17.08 -2.21 -54.95
C LYS A 2 18.27 -3.15 -54.63
N LYS A 3 18.38 -3.42 -53.31
CA LYS A 3 18.40 -4.74 -52.62
C LYS A 3 19.61 -5.67 -52.87
N ALA A 4 20.14 -6.44 -51.91
CA ALA A 4 19.93 -6.56 -50.47
C ALA A 4 21.08 -7.39 -49.91
N LEU A 5 21.58 -7.01 -48.72
CA LEU A 5 22.43 -7.83 -47.87
C LEU A 5 21.71 -9.14 -47.49
N LYS A 6 22.41 -10.28 -47.56
CA LYS A 6 22.09 -11.48 -46.78
C LYS A 6 23.23 -11.79 -45.82
N LYS A 7 23.13 -11.20 -44.62
CA LYS A 7 23.75 -11.72 -43.39
C LYS A 7 22.98 -12.99 -43.00
N LYS A 8 23.62 -14.16 -43.10
CA LYS A 8 23.23 -15.32 -42.29
C LYS A 8 24.02 -15.21 -40.98
N LYS A 9 23.38 -14.69 -39.94
CA LYS A 9 23.90 -14.74 -38.57
C LYS A 9 23.43 -16.05 -37.92
N ASN A 10 24.40 -16.70 -37.28
CA ASN A 10 24.27 -17.85 -36.42
C ASN A 10 23.07 -17.73 -35.47
N ILE A 11 22.23 -18.75 -35.48
CA ILE A 11 21.29 -19.04 -34.40
C ILE A 11 22.13 -19.72 -33.32
N ALA A 12 22.70 -18.92 -32.43
CA ALA A 12 23.22 -19.41 -31.17
C ALA A 12 22.03 -19.61 -30.25
N GLN A 13 21.83 -20.87 -29.85
CA GLN A 13 21.02 -21.27 -28.71
C GLN A 13 21.38 -20.39 -27.52
N ASN A 14 20.40 -19.68 -26.98
CA ASN A 14 20.44 -19.23 -25.59
C ASN A 14 19.29 -19.94 -24.88
N ASN A 15 19.56 -21.20 -24.53
CA ASN A 15 19.03 -21.74 -23.29
C ASN A 15 19.54 -20.81 -22.20
N LYS A 16 18.65 -19.95 -21.70
CA LYS A 16 18.94 -19.14 -20.53
C LYS A 16 18.94 -20.13 -19.37
N GLU A 17 20.12 -20.60 -19.01
CA GLU A 17 20.38 -21.24 -17.73
C GLU A 17 19.71 -20.39 -16.65
N GLU A 18 18.69 -20.94 -15.99
CA GLU A 18 18.28 -20.50 -14.66
C GLU A 18 19.46 -20.77 -13.74
N LYS A 19 20.40 -19.83 -13.70
CA LYS A 19 21.35 -19.75 -12.61
C LYS A 19 20.51 -19.47 -11.37
N MET A 20 20.45 -20.45 -10.46
CA MET A 20 20.17 -20.19 -9.05
C MET A 20 21.28 -19.26 -8.53
N GLY A 21 21.15 -17.97 -8.85
CA GLY A 21 21.94 -16.91 -8.26
C GLY A 21 21.39 -16.65 -6.88
N ALA A 22 22.28 -16.41 -5.91
CA ALA A 22 21.89 -15.91 -4.61
C ALA A 22 20.96 -14.70 -4.81
N ILE A 23 19.71 -14.83 -4.39
CA ILE A 23 18.75 -13.74 -4.43
C ILE A 23 19.26 -12.70 -3.42
N PRO A 24 19.53 -11.44 -3.84
CA PRO A 24 19.94 -10.41 -2.91
C PRO A 24 18.97 -10.32 -1.72
N LYS A 25 19.44 -10.07 -0.50
CA LYS A 25 18.57 -9.96 0.69
C LYS A 25 17.41 -8.99 0.44
N GLU A 26 17.66 -7.92 -0.30
CA GLU A 26 16.68 -6.91 -0.72
C GLU A 26 15.59 -7.43 -1.66
N MET A 27 15.87 -8.48 -2.45
CA MET A 27 14.88 -9.17 -3.27
C MET A 27 14.08 -10.17 -2.44
N ILE A 28 14.70 -10.86 -1.47
CA ILE A 28 13.99 -11.72 -0.51
C ILE A 28 13.07 -10.87 0.39
N GLU A 29 13.53 -9.68 0.84
CA GLU A 29 12.71 -8.72 1.58
C GLU A 29 11.55 -8.16 0.74
N LYS A 30 11.72 -8.03 -0.58
CA LYS A 30 10.62 -7.70 -1.51
C LYS A 30 9.65 -8.84 -1.71
N GLU A 31 10.09 -10.10 -1.67
CA GLU A 31 9.18 -11.27 -1.70
C GLU A 31 8.28 -11.33 -0.46
N LYS A 32 8.71 -10.75 0.67
CA LYS A 32 7.88 -10.62 1.88
C LYS A 32 6.76 -9.58 1.76
N ILE A 33 6.85 -8.66 0.80
CA ILE A 33 5.90 -7.55 0.64
C ILE A 33 5.18 -7.66 -0.69
N GLN A 34 3.87 -7.77 -0.63
CA GLN A 34 3.01 -7.83 -1.80
C GLN A 34 2.63 -6.40 -2.23
N PHE A 35 3.16 -5.96 -3.36
CA PHE A 35 2.96 -4.59 -3.85
C PHE A 35 1.58 -4.47 -4.51
N VAL A 36 0.78 -3.52 -4.02
CA VAL A 36 -0.56 -3.25 -4.54
C VAL A 36 -0.59 -1.84 -5.12
N ARG A 37 -0.96 -1.73 -6.39
CA ARG A 37 -1.01 -0.45 -7.12
C ARG A 37 -2.44 -0.02 -7.37
N ILE A 38 -2.67 1.26 -7.57
CA ILE A 38 -3.97 1.76 -8.02
C ILE A 38 -4.04 1.74 -9.55
N ASP A 39 -5.03 1.04 -10.11
CA ASP A 39 -5.44 1.18 -11.50
C ASP A 39 -6.42 2.35 -11.62
N LYS A 40 -5.96 3.45 -12.21
CA LYS A 40 -6.78 4.65 -12.44
C LYS A 40 -7.67 4.51 -13.66
N ASP A 41 -7.32 3.64 -14.59
CA ASP A 41 -7.97 3.50 -15.89
C ASP A 41 -9.19 2.59 -15.76
N ASN A 42 -9.05 1.46 -15.06
CA ASN A 42 -10.16 0.54 -14.82
C ASN A 42 -10.87 0.80 -13.49
N GLY A 43 -10.20 1.45 -12.54
CA GLY A 43 -10.70 1.61 -11.19
C GLY A 43 -10.53 0.32 -10.40
N GLY A 44 -9.66 0.38 -9.39
CA GLY A 44 -9.37 -0.77 -8.54
C GLY A 44 -7.91 -0.82 -8.13
N PHE A 45 -7.55 -1.92 -7.53
CA PHE A 45 -6.21 -2.23 -7.07
C PHE A 45 -5.62 -3.35 -7.93
N THR A 46 -4.46 -3.10 -8.53
CA THR A 46 -3.70 -4.11 -9.26
C THR A 46 -2.76 -4.85 -8.34
N TYR A 47 -2.88 -6.18 -8.33
CA TYR A 47 -1.98 -7.11 -7.64
C TYR A 47 -1.79 -8.33 -8.54
N ASN A 48 -0.54 -8.76 -8.75
CA ASN A 48 -0.20 -9.88 -9.65
C ASN A 48 -0.89 -9.83 -11.02
N GLU A 49 -0.94 -8.63 -11.63
CA GLU A 49 -1.59 -8.37 -12.93
C GLU A 49 -3.13 -8.52 -12.95
N GLU A 50 -3.74 -8.82 -11.81
CA GLU A 50 -5.20 -8.86 -11.63
C GLU A 50 -5.71 -7.58 -10.96
N ASN A 51 -6.96 -7.21 -11.26
CA ASN A 51 -7.61 -6.02 -10.72
C ASN A 51 -8.68 -6.39 -9.68
N PHE A 52 -8.54 -5.85 -8.47
CA PHE A 52 -9.42 -6.10 -7.33
C PHE A 52 -10.18 -4.83 -6.94
N PRO A 53 -11.45 -4.94 -6.49
CA PRO A 53 -12.21 -3.78 -6.03
C PRO A 53 -11.73 -3.25 -4.67
N GLY A 54 -10.99 -4.05 -3.90
CA GLY A 54 -10.50 -3.67 -2.58
C GLY A 54 -9.45 -4.62 -2.02
N PHE A 55 -8.77 -4.14 -0.99
CA PHE A 55 -7.81 -4.89 -0.17
C PHE A 55 -8.20 -4.75 1.31
N GLU A 56 -8.00 -5.81 2.07
CA GLU A 56 -8.43 -5.95 3.46
C GLU A 56 -7.32 -6.61 4.28
N GLY A 57 -7.25 -6.31 5.57
CA GLY A 57 -6.29 -6.94 6.48
C GLY A 57 -6.08 -6.15 7.77
N ILE A 58 -5.23 -6.68 8.64
CA ILE A 58 -4.79 -6.00 9.88
C ILE A 58 -3.93 -4.79 9.50
N PHE A 59 -4.31 -3.62 9.97
CA PHE A 59 -3.59 -2.39 9.70
C PHE A 59 -2.28 -2.31 10.50
N LEU A 60 -1.16 -2.30 9.78
CA LEU A 60 0.18 -2.28 10.38
C LEU A 60 0.71 -0.86 10.56
N GLY A 61 0.44 0.04 9.61
CA GLY A 61 0.90 1.42 9.69
C GLY A 61 1.13 2.09 8.35
N PHE A 62 1.82 3.23 8.41
CA PHE A 62 2.10 4.09 7.27
C PHE A 62 3.59 4.19 6.99
N ASN A 63 3.94 4.37 5.73
CA ASN A 63 5.25 4.86 5.31
C ASN A 63 5.12 5.79 4.10
N SER A 64 6.24 6.30 3.61
CA SER A 64 6.31 7.01 2.34
C SER A 64 7.64 6.76 1.67
N HIS A 65 7.63 6.71 0.34
CA HIS A 65 8.83 6.64 -0.45
C HIS A 65 8.77 7.58 -1.65
N THR A 66 9.93 7.73 -2.29
CA THR A 66 10.08 8.48 -3.54
C THR A 66 10.63 7.59 -4.62
N TYR A 67 10.23 7.83 -5.87
CA TYR A 67 10.81 7.16 -7.03
C TYR A 67 10.85 8.11 -8.23
N ASP A 68 11.81 7.92 -9.13
CA ASP A 68 11.93 8.74 -10.32
C ASP A 68 11.17 8.14 -11.50
N PHE A 69 10.32 8.94 -12.13
CA PHE A 69 9.58 8.55 -13.33
C PHE A 69 9.63 9.65 -14.37
N LYS A 70 10.11 9.32 -15.57
CA LYS A 70 10.24 10.27 -16.70
C LYS A 70 10.97 11.56 -16.28
N GLY A 71 12.05 11.44 -15.50
CA GLY A 71 12.86 12.57 -15.04
C GLY A 71 12.20 13.44 -13.96
N LYS A 72 11.13 12.96 -13.31
CA LYS A 72 10.48 13.64 -12.19
C LYS A 72 10.39 12.73 -10.98
N THR A 73 10.86 13.20 -9.83
CA THR A 73 10.64 12.54 -8.55
C THR A 73 9.16 12.57 -8.20
N GLN A 74 8.61 11.38 -7.97
CA GLN A 74 7.24 11.16 -7.51
C GLN A 74 7.29 10.77 -6.04
N HIS A 75 6.27 11.20 -5.28
CA HIS A 75 6.11 10.86 -3.88
C HIS A 75 4.91 9.96 -3.70
N LYS A 76 5.05 8.88 -2.93
CA LYS A 76 3.96 7.97 -2.59
C LYS A 76 3.75 7.90 -1.07
N ILE A 77 2.51 7.61 -0.71
CA ILE A 77 2.09 7.18 0.62
C ILE A 77 1.90 5.68 0.53
N ASP A 78 2.43 4.96 1.50
CA ASP A 78 2.34 3.52 1.62
C ASP A 78 1.48 3.18 2.84
N ILE A 79 0.50 2.32 2.63
CA ILE A 79 -0.32 1.72 3.70
C ILE A 79 0.01 0.24 3.76
N PHE A 80 0.31 -0.24 4.96
CA PHE A 80 0.64 -1.64 5.19
C PHE A 80 -0.53 -2.36 5.83
N LEU A 81 -1.00 -3.42 5.17
CA LEU A 81 -2.01 -4.34 5.68
C LEU A 81 -1.41 -5.75 5.78
N TYR A 82 -1.82 -6.52 6.77
CA TYR A 82 -1.45 -7.92 6.91
C TYR A 82 -2.67 -8.85 6.76
N ASP A 83 -2.58 -9.81 5.85
CA ASP A 83 -3.53 -10.90 5.65
C ASP A 83 -2.79 -12.05 4.97
N GLU A 84 -2.22 -12.97 5.78
CA GLU A 84 -1.22 -14.01 5.44
C GLU A 84 0.12 -13.48 4.88
N TYR A 85 0.08 -12.34 4.20
CA TYR A 85 1.21 -11.60 3.65
C TYR A 85 1.07 -10.11 3.99
N VAL A 86 2.20 -9.39 3.96
CA VAL A 86 2.20 -7.94 4.12
C VAL A 86 1.94 -7.28 2.77
N TYR A 87 0.78 -6.65 2.62
CA TYR A 87 0.44 -5.84 1.45
C TYR A 87 0.91 -4.40 1.64
N MET A 88 1.66 -3.87 0.68
CA MET A 88 2.00 -2.45 0.61
C MET A 88 1.17 -1.77 -0.48
N ILE A 89 0.20 -0.99 -0.05
CA ILE A 89 -0.75 -0.29 -0.93
C ILE A 89 -0.20 1.11 -1.25
N GLU A 90 0.19 1.31 -2.50
CA GLU A 90 0.91 2.49 -2.97
C GLU A 90 -0.02 3.56 -3.55
N ILE A 91 0.00 4.76 -2.97
CA ILE A 91 -0.90 5.85 -3.35
C ILE A 91 -0.07 7.10 -3.66
N GLY A 92 -0.30 7.71 -4.84
CA GLY A 92 0.38 8.96 -5.19
C GLY A 92 0.06 10.06 -4.17
N ARG A 93 1.09 10.57 -3.48
CA ARG A 93 0.94 11.47 -2.31
C ARG A 93 0.08 12.67 -2.65
N TYR A 94 0.41 13.41 -3.70
CA TYR A 94 -0.28 14.66 -4.06
C TYR A 94 -1.45 14.44 -5.01
N SER A 95 -2.41 13.62 -4.59
CA SER A 95 -3.58 13.28 -5.40
C SER A 95 -4.88 13.48 -4.63
N TRP A 96 -5.98 13.67 -5.38
CA TRP A 96 -7.32 13.71 -4.78
C TRP A 96 -7.70 12.40 -4.09
N ILE A 97 -7.17 11.26 -4.54
CA ILE A 97 -7.43 9.97 -3.88
C ILE A 97 -6.75 9.90 -2.51
N ALA A 98 -5.51 10.37 -2.40
CA ALA A 98 -4.81 10.50 -1.12
C ALA A 98 -5.54 11.46 -0.18
N PHE A 99 -6.01 12.61 -0.68
CA PHE A 99 -6.81 13.53 0.12
C PHE A 99 -8.10 12.89 0.67
N LYS A 100 -8.88 12.19 -0.16
CA LYS A 100 -10.12 11.51 0.26
C LYS A 100 -9.85 10.41 1.29
N LEU A 101 -8.77 9.67 1.10
CA LEU A 101 -8.32 8.62 2.02
C LEU A 101 -7.93 9.20 3.37
N LEU A 102 -6.99 10.14 3.40
CA LEU A 102 -6.48 10.73 4.65
C LEU A 102 -7.60 11.42 5.43
N ASN A 103 -8.54 12.08 4.76
CA ASN A 103 -9.71 12.70 5.42
C ASN A 103 -10.60 11.68 6.12
N GLN A 104 -10.74 10.46 5.58
CA GLN A 104 -11.47 9.37 6.24
C GLN A 104 -10.67 8.82 7.41
N LEU A 105 -9.37 8.57 7.24
CA LEU A 105 -8.51 8.03 8.29
C LEU A 105 -8.41 8.95 9.52
N LEU A 106 -8.44 10.27 9.32
CA LEU A 106 -8.49 11.25 10.42
C LEU A 106 -9.81 11.25 11.23
N SER A 107 -10.81 10.48 10.81
CA SER A 107 -12.01 10.26 11.62
C SER A 107 -11.79 9.24 12.73
N ILE A 108 -10.78 8.38 12.62
CA ILE A 108 -10.43 7.38 13.62
C ILE A 108 -9.81 8.09 14.84
N PRO A 109 -10.21 7.74 16.08
CA PRO A 109 -9.55 8.22 17.29
C PRO A 109 -8.04 7.91 17.28
N THR A 110 -7.22 8.86 17.73
CA THR A 110 -5.75 8.74 17.64
C THR A 110 -5.20 7.55 18.42
N GLN A 111 -5.83 7.22 19.56
CA GLN A 111 -5.46 6.04 20.35
C GLN A 111 -5.69 4.74 19.58
N GLU A 112 -6.79 4.63 18.82
CA GLU A 112 -7.10 3.43 18.02
C GLU A 112 -6.14 3.25 16.85
N ILE A 113 -5.66 4.35 16.26
CA ILE A 113 -4.61 4.28 15.23
C ILE A 113 -3.32 3.74 15.86
N ALA A 114 -2.89 4.32 16.99
CA ALA A 114 -1.61 3.99 17.61
C ALA A 114 -1.55 2.55 18.15
N THR A 115 -2.61 2.07 18.80
CA THR A 115 -2.49 0.94 19.74
C THR A 115 -3.02 -0.41 19.25
N SER A 116 -3.66 -0.48 18.09
CA SER A 116 -4.42 -1.70 17.72
C SER A 116 -4.04 -2.31 16.37
N ASN A 117 -4.10 -3.64 16.33
CA ASN A 117 -4.19 -4.51 15.15
C ASN A 117 -5.61 -4.43 14.54
N ASN A 118 -6.08 -3.21 14.30
CA ASN A 118 -7.43 -3.00 13.78
C ASN A 118 -7.54 -3.48 12.33
N HIS A 119 -8.72 -3.97 11.98
CA HIS A 119 -8.98 -4.43 10.64
C HIS A 119 -9.34 -3.26 9.74
N MET A 120 -8.59 -3.07 8.66
CA MET A 120 -8.86 -2.04 7.66
C MET A 120 -9.19 -2.69 6.32
N ARG A 121 -10.22 -2.18 5.65
CA ARG A 121 -10.50 -2.49 4.26
C ARG A 121 -10.53 -1.22 3.42
N LEU A 122 -9.76 -1.20 2.34
CA LEU A 122 -9.77 -0.16 1.33
C LEU A 122 -10.56 -0.63 0.12
N LEU A 123 -11.48 0.21 -0.36
CA LEU A 123 -12.33 -0.06 -1.53
C LEU A 123 -12.19 1.06 -2.54
N LEU A 124 -11.93 0.73 -3.80
CA LEU A 124 -11.87 1.68 -4.90
C LEU A 124 -13.09 1.53 -5.80
N THR A 125 -13.65 2.67 -6.20
CA THR A 125 -14.74 2.71 -7.18
C THR A 125 -14.46 3.83 -8.17
N LYS A 126 -14.78 3.56 -9.45
CA LYS A 126 -14.67 4.54 -10.52
C LYS A 126 -16.05 4.83 -11.09
N ARG A 127 -16.39 6.12 -11.22
CA ARG A 127 -17.61 6.57 -11.90
C ARG A 127 -17.22 7.66 -12.90
N GLY A 128 -17.21 7.31 -14.20
CA GLY A 128 -16.60 8.16 -15.23
C GLY A 128 -15.12 8.38 -14.91
N ASP A 129 -14.66 9.63 -14.94
CA ASP A 129 -13.28 9.98 -14.59
C ASP A 129 -13.01 10.13 -13.08
N ASN A 130 -14.05 10.02 -12.25
CA ASN A 130 -13.92 10.21 -10.81
C ASN A 130 -13.61 8.89 -10.11
N LEU A 131 -12.37 8.76 -9.63
CA LEU A 131 -11.93 7.69 -8.75
C LEU A 131 -12.19 8.06 -7.27
N ASN A 132 -12.84 7.16 -6.54
CA ASN A 132 -13.15 7.31 -5.12
C ASN A 132 -12.59 6.14 -4.33
N ILE A 133 -12.12 6.43 -3.13
CA ILE A 133 -11.65 5.45 -2.15
C ILE A 133 -12.55 5.52 -0.91
N PHE A 134 -12.94 4.37 -0.42
CA PHE A 134 -13.69 4.21 0.82
C PHE A 134 -12.89 3.34 1.78
N VAL A 135 -12.96 3.67 3.06
CA VAL A 135 -12.29 2.92 4.11
C VAL A 135 -13.35 2.31 5.01
N ARG A 136 -13.26 1.00 5.27
CA ARG A 136 -13.91 0.39 6.43
C ARG A 136 -12.87 0.15 7.51
N TRP A 137 -13.22 0.49 8.74
CA TRP A 137 -12.42 0.28 9.94
C TRP A 137 -13.23 -0.58 10.90
N ASN A 138 -12.69 -1.74 11.27
CA ASN A 138 -13.39 -2.73 12.11
C ASN A 138 -14.82 -3.04 11.62
N GLY A 139 -14.99 -3.14 10.30
CA GLY A 139 -16.26 -3.44 9.65
C GLY A 139 -17.16 -2.23 9.35
N GLU A 140 -16.87 -1.03 9.86
CA GLU A 140 -17.71 0.15 9.63
C GLU A 140 -17.10 1.12 8.62
N PHE A 141 -17.93 1.72 7.75
CA PHE A 141 -17.45 2.73 6.82
C PHE A 141 -17.09 4.03 7.55
N LEU A 142 -15.87 4.50 7.33
CA LEU A 142 -15.41 5.77 7.85
C LEU A 142 -16.12 6.94 7.15
N ARG A 143 -16.47 7.94 7.95
CA ARG A 143 -16.98 9.21 7.47
C ARG A 143 -15.82 10.15 7.19
N TRP A 144 -16.07 11.19 6.41
CA TRP A 144 -15.09 12.27 6.25
C TRP A 144 -14.99 13.06 7.55
N LYS A 145 -13.76 13.33 8.00
CA LYS A 145 -13.53 14.19 9.17
C LYS A 145 -13.90 15.64 8.89
N TYR A 146 -13.52 16.15 7.72
CA TYR A 146 -13.75 17.53 7.30
C TYR A 146 -14.62 17.59 6.04
N LYS A 147 -15.59 18.51 6.00
CA LYS A 147 -16.36 18.79 4.78
C LYS A 147 -15.54 19.68 3.85
N PHE A 148 -15.81 19.61 2.55
CA PHE A 148 -15.08 20.39 1.56
C PHE A 148 -15.20 21.91 1.77
N ALA A 149 -16.37 22.38 2.21
CA ALA A 149 -16.62 23.78 2.53
C ALA A 149 -15.72 24.29 3.67
N ASP A 150 -15.41 23.44 4.66
CA ASP A 150 -14.61 23.80 5.83
C ASP A 150 -13.12 23.99 5.48
N LEU A 151 -12.70 23.45 4.33
CA LEU A 151 -11.29 23.42 3.90
C LEU A 151 -10.88 24.63 3.06
N LYS A 152 -11.78 25.61 2.89
CA LYS A 152 -11.52 26.92 2.26
C LYS A 152 -10.92 26.81 0.85
N PHE A 153 -11.47 25.91 0.02
CA PHE A 153 -11.09 25.82 -1.41
C PHE A 153 -11.80 26.85 -2.29
N ASN A 154 -12.90 27.42 -1.79
CA ASN A 154 -13.65 28.49 -2.45
C ASN A 154 -12.70 29.68 -2.61
N ASP A 155 -12.73 30.35 -3.76
CA ASP A 155 -11.90 31.51 -4.13
C ASP A 155 -10.46 31.22 -4.60
N LYS A 156 -10.02 29.96 -4.61
CA LYS A 156 -8.71 29.58 -5.17
C LYS A 156 -8.80 29.25 -6.65
N ASN A 157 -7.82 29.71 -7.45
CA ASN A 157 -7.64 29.20 -8.81
C ASN A 157 -7.09 27.77 -8.81
N GLU A 158 -7.02 27.10 -9.96
CA GLU A 158 -6.61 25.69 -10.00
C GLU A 158 -5.19 25.45 -9.45
N ALA A 159 -4.23 26.31 -9.76
CA ALA A 159 -2.87 26.18 -9.26
C ALA A 159 -2.81 26.34 -7.73
N GLU A 160 -3.53 27.32 -7.19
CA GLU A 160 -3.66 27.55 -5.75
C GLU A 160 -4.38 26.41 -5.04
N LYS A 161 -5.43 25.85 -5.66
CA LYS A 161 -6.13 24.66 -5.15
C LYS A 161 -5.17 23.48 -5.04
N GLN A 162 -4.35 23.24 -6.05
CA GLN A 162 -3.35 22.17 -6.02
C GLN A 162 -2.28 22.41 -4.96
N GLN A 163 -1.78 23.64 -4.79
CA GLN A 163 -0.83 23.94 -3.71
C GLN A 163 -1.46 23.78 -2.32
N HIS A 164 -2.71 24.22 -2.16
CA HIS A 164 -3.46 24.09 -0.91
C HIS A 164 -3.73 22.62 -0.58
N LEU A 165 -4.10 21.81 -1.59
CA LEU A 165 -4.28 20.36 -1.48
C LEU A 165 -3.01 19.69 -0.96
N LYS A 166 -1.84 20.01 -1.53
CA LYS A 166 -0.55 19.46 -1.08
C LYS A 166 -0.27 19.75 0.39
N LYS A 167 -0.46 21.00 0.83
CA LYS A 167 -0.26 21.41 2.24
C LYS A 167 -1.18 20.64 3.19
N ILE A 168 -2.45 20.44 2.80
CA ILE A 168 -3.41 19.64 3.58
C ILE A 168 -2.93 18.20 3.68
N ILE A 169 -2.57 17.58 2.55
CA ILE A 169 -2.09 16.20 2.50
C ILE A 169 -0.86 16.02 3.37
N ASP A 170 0.14 16.91 3.27
CA ASP A 170 1.36 16.80 4.08
C ASP A 170 1.06 16.87 5.57
N LYS A 171 0.22 17.82 5.99
CA LYS A 171 -0.19 17.94 7.39
C LYS A 171 -0.89 16.67 7.88
N TRP A 172 -1.85 16.17 7.11
CA TRP A 172 -2.65 15.00 7.50
C TRP A 172 -1.84 13.71 7.50
N PHE A 173 -1.02 13.50 6.47
CA PHE A 173 -0.16 12.35 6.38
C PHE A 173 0.86 12.33 7.51
N ASN A 174 1.52 13.45 7.81
CA ASN A 174 2.53 13.49 8.88
C ASN A 174 1.91 13.13 10.25
N VAL A 175 0.71 13.62 10.57
CA VAL A 175 0.01 13.25 11.81
C VAL A 175 -0.26 11.74 11.85
N LEU A 176 -0.78 11.16 10.78
CA LEU A 176 -1.09 9.73 10.72
C LEU A 176 0.18 8.86 10.78
N PHE A 177 1.23 9.28 10.07
CA PHE A 177 2.53 8.63 10.05
C PHE A 177 3.20 8.65 11.43
N GLU A 178 3.15 9.78 12.15
CA GLU A 178 3.70 9.86 13.52
C GLU A 178 2.93 8.96 14.50
N LEU A 179 1.63 8.74 14.30
CA LEU A 179 0.81 7.90 15.17
C LEU A 179 1.08 6.40 15.01
N LYS A 180 1.35 5.94 13.78
CA LYS A 180 1.63 4.51 13.49
C LYS A 180 2.60 4.38 12.30
N PRO A 181 3.88 4.70 12.50
CA PRO A 181 4.89 4.51 11.46
C PRO A 181 5.12 3.00 11.26
N PHE A 182 5.44 2.61 10.03
CA PHE A 182 5.82 1.24 9.70
C PHE A 182 7.06 1.25 8.81
N ASP A 183 8.16 0.69 9.31
CA ASP A 183 9.38 0.44 8.57
C ASP A 183 9.40 -1.02 8.11
N PRO A 184 9.09 -1.31 6.83
CA PRO A 184 9.04 -2.68 6.34
C PRO A 184 10.35 -3.45 6.50
N LYS A 185 11.50 -2.76 6.64
CA LYS A 185 12.79 -3.42 6.84
C LYS A 185 13.01 -3.92 8.26
N LYS A 186 12.31 -3.34 9.24
CA LYS A 186 12.49 -3.65 10.66
C LYS A 186 11.30 -4.43 11.21
N ASP A 187 10.10 -4.01 10.85
CA ASP A 187 8.89 -4.44 11.53
C ASP A 187 8.34 -5.77 11.01
N ILE A 188 8.71 -6.18 9.78
CA ILE A 188 8.32 -7.48 9.21
C ILE A 188 8.99 -8.65 9.93
N GLU A 189 10.20 -8.45 10.46
CA GLU A 189 10.91 -9.50 11.21
C GLU A 189 10.18 -9.79 12.53
N THR A 190 9.67 -8.75 13.22
CA THR A 190 8.95 -8.86 14.49
C THR A 190 7.57 -9.52 14.39
N ILE A 191 6.84 -9.30 13.28
CA ILE A 191 5.51 -9.90 13.08
C ILE A 191 5.62 -11.45 13.03
N LYS A 192 6.68 -11.98 12.41
CA LYS A 192 6.88 -13.43 12.28
C LYS A 192 7.33 -14.11 13.57
N GLU A 193 8.20 -13.46 14.35
CA GLU A 193 8.62 -14.00 15.65
C GLU A 193 7.41 -14.18 16.58
N THR A 194 6.43 -13.28 16.50
CA THR A 194 5.20 -13.37 17.31
C THR A 194 4.32 -14.55 16.87
N GLU A 195 4.16 -14.78 15.57
CA GLU A 195 3.40 -15.93 15.04
C GLU A 195 4.10 -17.28 15.26
N GLU A 196 5.43 -17.34 15.19
CA GLU A 196 6.19 -18.56 15.48
C GLU A 196 6.05 -18.97 16.95
N ILE A 197 6.09 -17.99 17.87
CA ILE A 197 5.87 -18.23 19.31
C ILE A 197 4.43 -18.67 19.60
N GLU A 198 3.42 -18.03 18.98
CA GLU A 198 2.02 -18.43 19.18
C GLU A 198 1.73 -19.82 18.61
N ASN A 199 2.27 -20.16 17.44
CA ASN A 199 2.11 -21.49 16.84
C ASN A 199 2.89 -22.59 17.58
N GLU A 200 4.02 -22.27 18.22
CA GLU A 200 4.73 -23.20 19.11
C GLU A 200 4.02 -23.36 20.47
N ALA A 201 3.46 -22.28 21.04
CA ALA A 201 2.69 -22.35 22.29
C ALA A 201 1.41 -23.19 22.14
N ILE A 202 0.76 -23.17 20.98
CA ILE A 202 -0.41 -24.01 20.69
C ILE A 202 -0.03 -25.49 20.53
N LYS A 203 1.20 -25.80 20.08
CA LYS A 203 1.69 -27.19 19.97
C LYS A 203 2.09 -27.84 21.31
N ILE A 204 2.15 -27.08 22.41
CA ILE A 204 2.51 -27.60 23.74
C ILE A 204 1.25 -27.99 24.56
N VAL A 205 0.05 -27.79 24.02
CA VAL A 205 -1.21 -28.19 24.69
C VAL A 205 -2.06 -29.07 23.77
N ASP A 206 -1.50 -30.20 23.36
CA ASP A 206 -2.31 -31.35 22.92
C ASP A 206 -1.83 -32.60 23.66
N ASP A 207 -2.71 -33.06 24.55
CA ASP A 207 -2.87 -34.42 25.08
C ASP A 207 -1.64 -35.17 25.62
N GLU A 208 -1.42 -35.05 26.94
CA GLU A 208 -1.14 -36.18 27.87
C GLU A 208 -0.89 -35.61 29.29
N ASP A 209 -1.96 -35.28 30.05
CA ASP A 209 -1.98 -35.30 31.54
C ASP A 209 -3.16 -34.49 32.12
N LEU A 210 -4.40 -34.85 31.76
CA LEU A 210 -5.55 -34.53 32.62
C LEU A 210 -5.98 -35.81 33.36
N PRO A 211 -5.84 -35.87 34.69
CA PRO A 211 -6.29 -37.04 35.44
C PRO A 211 -7.82 -37.03 35.50
N PHE A 212 -8.43 -38.14 35.08
CA PHE A 212 -9.83 -38.47 35.40
C PHE A 212 -9.98 -38.73 36.91
#